data_AF-A0A456DNK9-F1
#
_entry.id   AF-A0A456DNK9-F1
#
_cell.length_a   1.000
_cell.length_b   1.000
_cell.length_c   1.000
_cell.angle_alpha   90.00
_cell.angle_beta   90.00
_cell.angle_gamma   90.00
#
_symmetry.space_group_name_H-M   'P 1'
#
loop_
_entity.id
_entity.type
_entity.pdbx_description
1 polymer ?
#
loop_
_entity_poly.entity_id
_entity_poly.type
_entity_poly.pdbx_seq_one_letter_code
_entity_poly.pdbx_strand_id
1 'polypeptide(L)'
;MTQKSIEEVKFEEAKKLVQELISIGTFNENISIVASVGLNSAEELTSVSAASGSRKSLLMLYSSFTEALVKILMEDHNCECNILALVESAAEGATKGYNDFKKKEKEITDENN
;
A
#
# COMPACT_ATOMS: atom_id res chain seq x y z
N MET A 1 -8.29 -30.33 -1.41
CA MET A 1 -8.56 -28.94 -1.04
C MET A 1 -7.76 -28.65 0.22
N THR A 2 -6.70 -27.86 0.12
CA THR A 2 -5.95 -27.42 1.30
C THR A 2 -6.83 -26.43 2.06
N GLN A 3 -7.05 -26.67 3.35
CA GLN A 3 -7.86 -25.81 4.20
C GLN A 3 -7.11 -24.49 4.44
N LYS A 4 -7.74 -23.35 4.13
CA LYS A 4 -7.13 -22.03 4.35
C LYS A 4 -6.95 -21.76 5.85
N SER A 5 -5.88 -21.06 6.21
CA SER A 5 -5.67 -20.59 7.58
C SER A 5 -6.67 -19.48 7.95
N ILE A 6 -6.82 -19.19 9.25
CA ILE A 6 -7.68 -18.11 9.72
C ILE A 6 -7.16 -16.76 9.20
N GLU A 7 -5.85 -16.55 9.21
CA GLU A 7 -5.18 -15.36 8.71
C GLU A 7 -5.44 -15.16 7.22
N GLU A 8 -5.38 -16.22 6.41
CA GLU A 8 -5.72 -16.17 4.99
C GLU A 8 -7.18 -15.79 4.76
N VAL A 9 -8.10 -16.37 5.54
CA VAL A 9 -9.53 -16.01 5.46
C VAL A 9 -9.73 -14.53 5.82
N LYS A 10 -9.08 -14.04 6.89
CA LYS A 10 -9.18 -12.65 7.32
C LYS A 10 -8.51 -11.67 6.36
N PHE A 11 -7.44 -12.09 5.70
CA PHE A 11 -6.82 -11.32 4.65
C PHE A 11 -7.75 -11.17 3.44
N GLU A 12 -8.47 -12.23 3.05
CA GLU A 12 -9.48 -12.15 1.98
C GLU A 12 -10.67 -11.26 2.37
N GLU A 13 -11.11 -11.28 3.64
CA GLU A 13 -12.11 -10.32 4.14
C GLU A 13 -11.60 -8.88 4.04
N ALA A 14 -10.36 -8.64 4.46
CA ALA A 14 -9.73 -7.31 4.41
C ALA A 14 -9.60 -6.80 2.96
N LYS A 15 -9.27 -7.68 2.00
CA LYS A 15 -9.25 -7.33 0.57
C LYS A 15 -10.60 -6.80 0.08
N LYS A 16 -11.71 -7.44 0.49
CA LYS A 16 -13.07 -7.00 0.12
C LYS A 16 -13.38 -5.62 0.70
N LEU A 17 -13.05 -5.39 1.97
CA LEU A 17 -13.24 -4.08 2.60
C LEU A 17 -12.43 -2.99 1.89
N VAL A 18 -11.19 -3.27 1.49
CA VAL A 18 -10.38 -2.33 0.69
C VAL A 18 -11.10 -1.94 -0.60
N GLN A 19 -11.70 -2.90 -1.30
CA GLN A 19 -12.47 -2.63 -2.53
C GLN A 19 -13.70 -1.74 -2.29
N GLU A 20 -14.42 -1.98 -1.20
CA GLU A 20 -15.57 -1.17 -0.81
C GLU A 20 -15.16 0.27 -0.48
N LEU A 21 -14.09 0.46 0.29
CA LEU A 21 -13.53 1.77 0.62
C LEU A 21 -13.14 2.54 -0.65
N ILE A 22 -12.39 1.93 -1.57
CA ILE A 22 -12.02 2.59 -2.84
C ILE A 22 -13.25 3.01 -3.63
N SER A 23 -14.28 2.17 -3.67
CA SER A 23 -15.52 2.47 -4.39
C SER A 23 -16.13 3.76 -3.84
N ILE A 24 -16.24 3.88 -2.52
CA ILE A 24 -16.72 5.09 -1.84
C ILE A 24 -15.89 6.33 -2.25
N GLY A 25 -14.56 6.24 -2.17
CA GLY A 25 -13.67 7.36 -2.53
C GLY A 25 -13.75 7.74 -4.01
N THR A 26 -14.03 6.78 -4.88
CA THR A 26 -14.16 7.02 -6.33
C THR A 26 -15.47 7.73 -6.68
N PHE A 27 -16.56 7.38 -5.99
CA PHE A 27 -17.87 8.02 -6.19
C PHE A 27 -18.01 9.38 -5.51
N ASN A 28 -17.13 9.72 -4.57
CA ASN A 28 -17.20 10.97 -3.82
C ASN A 28 -15.89 11.75 -3.92
N GLU A 29 -15.90 12.80 -4.73
CA GLU A 29 -14.72 13.64 -5.04
C GLU A 29 -14.04 14.26 -3.81
N ASN A 30 -14.76 14.39 -2.69
CA ASN A 30 -14.24 14.95 -1.45
C ASN A 30 -13.61 13.91 -0.51
N ILE A 31 -13.73 12.62 -0.84
CA ILE A 31 -13.19 11.52 -0.04
C ILE A 31 -11.95 10.99 -0.75
N SER A 32 -10.80 11.09 -0.09
CA SER A 32 -9.55 10.47 -0.55
C SER A 32 -9.20 9.30 0.35
N ILE A 33 -8.81 8.18 -0.25
CA ILE A 33 -8.58 6.91 0.44
C ILE A 33 -7.26 6.33 -0.05
N VAL A 34 -6.43 5.92 0.91
CA VAL A 34 -5.31 5.00 0.70
C VAL A 34 -5.52 3.86 1.66
N ALA A 35 -5.56 2.64 1.13
CA ALA A 35 -5.69 1.44 1.94
C ALA A 35 -4.68 0.40 1.47
N SER A 36 -3.95 -0.17 2.43
CA SER A 36 -3.03 -1.26 2.21
C SER A 36 -3.23 -2.28 3.31
N VAL A 37 -3.31 -3.56 2.93
CA VAL A 37 -3.33 -4.67 3.88
C VAL A 37 -2.31 -5.69 3.42
N GLY A 38 -1.54 -6.20 4.38
CA GLY A 38 -0.50 -7.20 4.17
C GLY A 38 -0.77 -8.44 5.01
N LEU A 39 -0.55 -9.61 4.42
CA LEU A 39 -0.43 -10.88 5.11
C LEU A 39 1.05 -11.25 5.15
N ASN A 40 1.64 -11.17 6.33
CA ASN A 40 3.02 -11.57 6.54
C ASN A 40 3.07 -13.11 6.64
N SER A 41 3.77 -13.76 5.72
CA SER A 41 4.04 -15.19 5.76
C SER A 41 5.52 -15.46 6.06
N ALA A 42 5.90 -16.71 6.29
CA ALA A 42 7.29 -17.07 6.55
C ALA A 42 8.21 -16.82 5.33
N GLU A 43 7.67 -16.80 4.12
CA GLU A 43 8.43 -16.70 2.87
C GLU A 43 8.41 -15.28 2.29
N GLU A 44 7.25 -14.63 2.30
CA GLU A 44 7.07 -13.29 1.74
C GLU A 44 5.87 -12.53 2.31
N LEU A 45 5.88 -11.21 2.11
CA LEU A 45 4.72 -10.35 2.35
C LEU A 45 3.80 -10.35 1.13
N THR A 46 2.62 -10.95 1.26
CA THR A 46 1.54 -10.73 0.28
C THR A 46 0.76 -9.48 0.66
N SER A 47 0.50 -8.57 -0.28
CA SER A 47 -0.29 -7.37 0.02
C SER A 47 -1.27 -7.03 -1.09
N VAL A 48 -2.36 -6.35 -0.72
CA VAL A 48 -3.18 -5.55 -1.65
C VAL A 48 -3.08 -4.10 -1.23
N SER A 49 -2.92 -3.23 -2.21
CA SER A 49 -2.87 -1.78 -1.98
C SER A 49 -3.72 -1.08 -3.01
N ALA A 50 -4.36 0.00 -2.60
CA ALA A 50 -5.15 0.83 -3.47
C ALA A 50 -5.26 2.27 -2.98
N ALA A 51 -5.52 3.17 -3.93
CA ALA A 51 -5.68 4.58 -3.69
C ALA A 51 -6.78 5.16 -4.59
N SER A 52 -7.56 6.11 -4.05
CA SER A 52 -8.54 6.90 -4.79
C SER A 52 -8.60 8.33 -4.24
N GLY A 53 -8.87 9.31 -5.11
CA GLY A 53 -8.90 10.73 -4.79
C GLY A 53 -7.85 11.57 -5.54
N SER A 54 -7.73 12.85 -5.18
CA SER A 54 -6.83 13.78 -5.87
C SER A 54 -5.36 13.52 -5.53
N ARG A 55 -4.43 13.78 -6.47
CA ARG A 55 -2.98 13.68 -6.24
C ARG A 55 -2.54 14.40 -4.96
N LYS A 56 -3.03 15.63 -4.74
CA LYS A 56 -2.65 16.43 -3.56
C LYS A 56 -3.11 15.76 -2.28
N SER A 57 -4.36 15.30 -2.24
CA SER A 57 -4.93 14.62 -1.07
C SER A 57 -4.20 13.31 -0.77
N LEU A 58 -3.84 12.54 -1.80
CA LEU A 58 -3.09 11.29 -1.64
C LEU A 58 -1.69 11.53 -1.04
N LEU A 59 -0.99 12.59 -1.48
CA LEU A 59 0.30 12.97 -0.90
C LEU A 59 0.17 13.45 0.56
N MET A 60 -0.93 14.13 0.91
CA MET A 60 -1.21 14.49 2.29
C MET A 60 -1.47 13.26 3.16
N LEU A 61 -2.27 12.30 2.67
CA LEU A 61 -2.49 11.02 3.36
C LEU A 61 -1.20 10.25 3.56
N TYR A 62 -0.31 10.23 2.56
CA TYR A 62 1.01 9.63 2.69
C TYR A 62 1.83 10.28 3.81
N SER A 63 1.85 11.62 3.88
CA SER A 63 2.53 12.34 4.97
C SER A 63 1.95 11.98 6.34
N SER A 64 0.62 11.92 6.49
CA SER A 64 -0.03 11.52 7.74
C SER A 64 0.25 10.06 8.12
N PHE A 65 0.34 9.17 7.13
CA PHE A 65 0.70 7.78 7.35
C PHE A 65 2.15 7.65 7.83
N THR A 66 3.10 8.36 7.21
CA THR A 66 4.49 8.40 7.66
C THR A 66 4.60 8.93 9.10
N GLU A 67 3.86 9.98 9.44
CA GLU A 67 3.83 10.50 10.83
C GLU A 67 3.35 9.45 11.83
N ALA A 68 2.27 8.73 11.49
CA ALA A 68 1.74 7.66 12.35
C ALA A 68 2.74 6.50 12.51
N LEU A 69 3.40 6.08 11.43
CA LEU A 69 4.43 5.03 11.48
C LEU A 69 5.63 5.44 12.34
N VAL A 70 6.13 6.69 12.19
CA VAL A 70 7.22 7.19 13.03
C VAL A 70 6.84 7.09 14.50
N LYS A 71 5.62 7.53 14.87
CA LYS A 71 5.15 7.46 16.27
C LYS A 71 5.19 6.03 16.81
N ILE A 72 4.66 5.07 16.06
CA ILE A 72 4.65 3.65 16.45
C ILE A 72 6.07 3.10 16.60
N LEU A 73 6.97 3.37 15.64
CA LEU A 73 8.34 2.88 15.70
C LEU A 73 9.14 3.50 16.85
N MET A 74 8.91 4.78 17.15
CA MET A 74 9.54 5.47 18.28
C MET A 74 9.05 4.95 19.63
N GLU A 75 7.81 4.48 19.72
CA GLU A 75 7.27 3.81 20.92
C GLU A 75 7.98 2.48 21.20
N ASP A 76 8.34 1.73 20.16
CA ASP A 76 9.14 0.49 20.28
C ASP A 76 10.62 0.78 20.58
N HIS A 77 11.22 1.72 19.83
CA HIS A 77 12.61 2.13 20.00
C HIS A 77 12.79 3.61 19.65
N ASN A 78 13.00 4.46 20.64
CA ASN A 78 13.15 5.90 20.43
C ASN A 78 14.52 6.28 19.83
N CYS A 79 14.63 6.22 18.50
CA CYS A 79 15.86 6.49 17.75
C CYS A 79 15.56 7.15 16.39
N GLU A 80 16.32 8.19 16.04
CA GLU A 80 16.22 8.87 14.73
C GLU A 80 16.45 7.91 13.54
N CYS A 81 17.12 6.78 13.76
CA CYS A 81 17.28 5.72 12.77
C CYS A 81 15.94 5.21 12.20
N ASN A 82 14.84 5.28 12.96
CA ASN A 82 13.51 4.91 12.45
C ASN A 82 13.02 5.86 11.35
N ILE A 83 13.39 7.14 11.40
CA ILE A 83 13.06 8.11 10.35
C ILE A 83 13.82 7.72 9.07
N LEU A 84 15.11 7.43 9.19
CA LEU A 84 15.93 7.01 8.06
C LEU A 84 15.42 5.71 7.44
N ALA A 85 15.10 4.70 8.25
CA ALA A 85 14.55 3.43 7.78
C ALA A 85 13.23 3.61 7.00
N LEU A 86 12.36 4.52 7.44
CA LEU A 86 11.12 4.84 6.72
C LEU A 86 11.37 5.55 5.38
N VAL A 87 12.34 6.47 5.34
CA VAL A 87 12.72 7.16 4.09
C VAL A 87 13.32 6.16 3.08
N GLU A 88 14.18 5.25 3.54
CA GLU A 88 14.76 4.20 2.69
C GLU A 88 13.68 3.26 2.16
N SER A 89 12.79 2.78 3.05
CA SER A 89 11.66 1.91 2.67
C SER A 89 10.72 2.60 1.66
N ALA A 90 10.48 3.89 1.83
CA ALA A 90 9.69 4.70 0.91
C ALA A 90 10.36 4.82 -0.47
N ALA A 91 11.67 5.07 -0.50
CA ALA A 91 12.44 5.16 -1.74
C ALA A 91 12.44 3.84 -2.51
N GLU A 92 12.58 2.70 -1.80
CA GLU A 92 12.48 1.37 -2.38
C GLU A 92 11.09 1.13 -3.00
N GLY A 93 10.02 1.40 -2.24
CA GLY A 93 8.65 1.25 -2.72
C GLY A 93 8.35 2.12 -3.94
N ALA A 94 8.80 3.38 -3.95
CA ALA A 94 8.64 4.29 -5.09
C ALA A 94 9.38 3.79 -6.33
N THR A 95 10.61 3.31 -6.15
CA THR A 95 11.43 2.76 -7.25
C THR A 95 10.78 1.51 -7.84
N LYS A 96 10.29 0.60 -6.99
CA LYS A 96 9.57 -0.59 -7.42
C LYS A 96 8.31 -0.24 -8.21
N GLY A 97 7.48 0.68 -7.68
CA GLY A 97 6.26 1.13 -8.36
C GLY A 97 6.54 1.78 -9.72
N TYR A 98 7.60 2.58 -9.84
CA TYR A 98 8.03 3.15 -11.11
C TYR A 98 8.45 2.06 -12.12
N ASN A 99 9.26 1.10 -11.68
CA ASN A 99 9.73 0.01 -12.53
C ASN A 99 8.57 -0.88 -13.00
N ASP A 100 7.63 -1.21 -12.12
CA ASP A 100 6.44 -1.99 -12.45
C ASP A 100 5.56 -1.27 -13.47
N PHE A 101 5.38 0.05 -13.31
CA PHE A 101 4.68 0.87 -14.30
C PHE A 101 5.38 0.83 -15.66
N LYS A 102 6.70 1.02 -15.69
CA LYS A 102 7.49 0.99 -16.92
C LYS A 102 7.50 -0.36 -17.62
N LYS A 103 7.42 -1.45 -16.86
CA LYS A 103 7.28 -2.80 -17.42
C LYS A 103 5.93 -2.97 -18.12
N LYS A 104 4.83 -2.60 -17.45
CA LYS A 104 3.48 -2.67 -18.03
C LYS A 104 3.32 -1.79 -19.27
N GLU A 105 3.91 -0.60 -19.27
CA GLU A 105 3.91 0.31 -20.43
C GLU A 105 4.55 -0.37 -21.66
N LYS A 106 5.67 -1.06 -21.49
CA LYS A 106 6.34 -1.80 -22.58
C LYS A 106 5.51 -2.99 -23.07
N GLU A 107 4.96 -3.80 -22.17
CA GLU A 107 4.12 -4.97 -22.52
C GLU A 107 2.90 -4.56 -23.37
N ILE A 108 2.24 -3.44 -23.05
CA ILE A 108 1.13 -2.90 -23.85
C ILE A 108 1.61 -2.44 -25.23
N THR A 109 2.84 -1.94 -25.34
CA THR A 109 3.40 -1.46 -26.61
C THR A 109 3.81 -2.63 -27.52
N ASP A 110 4.27 -3.74 -26.92
CA ASP A 110 4.67 -4.95 -27.64
C ASP A 110 3.47 -5.82 -28.06
N GLU A 111 2.35 -5.83 -27.32
CA GLU A 111 1.11 -6.53 -27.71
C GLU A 111 0.33 -5.83 -28.84
N ASN A 112 0.63 -4.56 -29.11
CA ASN A 112 -0.04 -3.76 -30.15
C ASN A 112 0.82 -3.55 -31.42
N ASN A 113 1.97 -4.23 -31.54
CA ASN A 113 2.85 -4.25 -32.72
C ASN A 113 2.94 -5.66 -33.34
#